data_AF-A0A926A5P4-F1
#
_entry.id   AF-A0A926A5P4-F1
#
_cell.length_a   1.000
_cell.length_b   1.000
_cell.length_c   1.000
_cell.angle_alpha   90.00
_cell.angle_beta   90.00
_cell.angle_gamma   90.00
#
_symmetry.space_group_name_H-M   'P 1'
#
loop_
_entity.id
_entity.type
_entity.pdbx_description
1 polymer ?
#
loop_
_entity_poly.entity_id
_entity_poly.type
_entity_poly.pdbx_seq_one_letter_code
_entity_poly.pdbx_strand_id
1 'polypeptide(L)'
;MATALDCELVVLCSGPLTSARAVIEGLGGDPRVTAVDIGPAATVDLPVLLTSDDPDARRGRATDTSLKYNLGLGVAALLDWRRMLFLDDDIAVPHTDHLLAAAGQLGDHDAVGLAVRGFPDNSVVCHAHRRRGAGQSTFVGSGALLVDPRRMPGFFPDVYNADWLFLADSVHRSRVAVSGHVMHSSFDPFADPRRAYSEEFGDVLAEGLYTLLDHGRWLEDAGLSFWASFLEDRGSLIKDVAQAWAAKPPHGKDRDAVLTALAAAEARLAEITDQACTDYVRSWRSDMRTWQGFVSSLRSSTRRGTTPVAALELLGCRSR
;
A
#
# COMPACT_ATOMS: atom_id res chain seq x y z
N MET A 1 -2.89 20.85 7.34
CA MET A 1 -3.76 20.31 6.28
C MET A 1 -5.17 20.03 6.80
N ALA A 2 -5.35 19.10 7.75
CA ALA A 2 -6.68 18.74 8.27
C ALA A 2 -7.51 19.94 8.75
N THR A 3 -6.90 20.87 9.49
CA THR A 3 -7.53 22.14 9.90
C THR A 3 -8.08 22.96 8.72
N ALA A 4 -7.35 23.01 7.60
CA ALA A 4 -7.75 23.78 6.42
C ALA A 4 -8.86 23.09 5.61
N LEU A 5 -8.96 21.77 5.72
CA LEU A 5 -10.00 20.95 5.06
C LEU A 5 -11.21 20.71 5.97
N ASP A 6 -11.17 21.20 7.21
CA ASP A 6 -12.16 20.96 8.26
C ASP A 6 -12.51 19.47 8.42
N CYS A 7 -11.49 18.63 8.56
CA CYS A 7 -11.65 17.19 8.73
C CYS A 7 -11.01 16.67 10.02
N GLU A 8 -11.51 15.53 10.50
CA GLU A 8 -10.88 14.73 11.55
C GLU A 8 -9.53 14.18 11.06
N LEU A 9 -8.55 14.10 11.98
CA LEU A 9 -7.24 13.52 11.72
C LEU A 9 -7.02 12.34 12.67
N VAL A 10 -6.86 11.15 12.11
CA VAL A 10 -6.45 9.95 12.86
C VAL A 10 -5.00 9.62 12.51
N VAL A 11 -4.12 9.62 13.51
CA VAL A 11 -2.70 9.35 13.36
C VAL A 11 -2.35 8.03 14.04
N LEU A 12 -1.87 7.08 13.24
CA LEU A 12 -1.47 5.75 13.72
C LEU A 12 0.05 5.71 13.83
N CYS A 13 0.55 5.95 15.03
CA CYS A 13 1.98 6.06 15.32
C CYS A 13 2.60 4.67 15.49
N SER A 14 3.80 4.44 14.99
CA SER A 14 4.58 3.25 15.37
C SER A 14 6.07 3.48 15.23
N GLY A 15 6.84 2.51 15.72
CA GLY A 15 8.30 2.59 15.74
C GLY A 15 8.83 3.60 16.78
N PRO A 16 10.15 3.86 16.77
CA PRO A 16 10.80 4.68 17.79
C PRO A 16 10.77 6.18 17.49
N LEU A 17 10.35 6.58 16.29
CA LEU A 17 10.52 7.95 15.78
C LEU A 17 9.39 8.89 16.18
N THR A 18 8.20 8.37 16.45
CA THR A 18 7.03 9.17 16.82
C THR A 18 6.17 8.44 17.85
N SER A 19 5.38 9.18 18.61
CA SER A 19 4.39 8.64 19.54
C SER A 19 3.11 9.46 19.48
N ALA A 20 1.99 8.85 19.83
CA ALA A 20 0.69 9.52 19.89
C ALA A 20 0.74 10.79 20.73
N ARG A 21 1.41 10.72 21.89
CA ARG A 21 1.61 11.88 22.77
C ARG A 21 2.37 13.01 22.06
N ALA A 22 3.49 12.71 21.41
CA ALA A 22 4.29 13.72 20.72
C ALA A 22 3.50 14.39 19.57
N VAL A 23 2.67 13.62 18.86
CA VAL A 23 1.80 14.15 17.79
C VAL A 23 0.76 15.12 18.37
N ILE A 24 0.06 14.73 19.45
CA ILE A 24 -0.97 15.56 20.07
C ILE A 24 -0.35 16.86 20.62
N GLU A 25 0.78 16.77 21.32
CA GLU A 25 1.51 17.93 21.86
C GLU A 25 1.99 18.84 20.72
N GLY A 26 2.57 18.27 19.66
CA GLY A 26 3.07 19.01 18.49
C GLY A 26 1.98 19.74 17.68
N LEU A 27 0.74 19.23 17.72
CA LEU A 27 -0.43 19.84 17.07
C LEU A 27 -1.25 20.72 18.02
N GLY A 28 -0.72 21.03 19.21
CA GLY A 28 -1.34 21.97 20.16
C GLY A 28 -2.64 21.45 20.79
N GLY A 29 -2.86 20.13 20.80
CA GLY A 29 -4.06 19.52 21.38
C GLY A 29 -5.36 19.82 20.62
N ASP A 30 -5.31 20.00 19.29
CA ASP A 30 -6.51 20.18 18.46
C ASP A 30 -7.48 18.99 18.72
N PRO A 31 -8.74 19.25 19.15
CA PRO A 31 -9.68 18.19 19.51
C PRO A 31 -10.13 17.30 18.34
N ARG A 32 -9.83 17.69 17.09
CA ARG A 32 -10.07 16.89 15.89
C ARG A 32 -8.92 15.92 15.58
N VAL A 33 -7.88 15.92 16.41
CA VAL A 33 -6.73 15.01 16.26
C VAL A 33 -6.88 13.87 17.25
N THR A 34 -6.95 12.66 16.71
CA THR A 34 -6.84 11.43 17.48
C THR A 34 -5.55 10.74 17.08
N ALA A 35 -4.66 10.48 18.04
CA ALA A 35 -3.43 9.74 17.79
C ALA A 35 -3.37 8.50 18.70
N VAL A 36 -2.87 7.38 18.17
CA VAL A 36 -2.68 6.14 18.93
C VAL A 36 -1.37 5.46 18.53
N ASP A 37 -0.72 4.83 19.51
CA ASP A 37 0.48 4.03 19.28
C ASP A 37 0.10 2.59 18.91
N ILE A 38 0.46 2.19 17.69
CA ILE A 38 0.37 0.84 17.15
C ILE A 38 1.73 0.17 17.38
N GLY A 39 1.89 -0.44 18.56
CA GLY A 39 3.12 -1.15 18.94
C GLY A 39 2.94 -2.67 18.94
N PRO A 40 4.03 -3.45 19.14
CA PRO A 40 3.97 -4.91 19.24
C PRO A 40 3.04 -5.44 20.34
N ALA A 41 2.73 -4.60 21.33
CA ALA A 41 1.82 -4.92 22.44
C ALA A 41 0.39 -4.41 22.22
N ALA A 42 0.11 -3.72 21.10
CA ALA A 42 -1.24 -3.29 20.76
C ALA A 42 -2.03 -4.51 20.28
N THR A 43 -3.09 -4.85 21.01
CA THR A 43 -4.10 -5.79 20.53
C THR A 43 -5.00 -5.05 19.55
N VAL A 44 -5.01 -5.46 18.28
CA VAL A 44 -5.94 -4.90 17.30
C VAL A 44 -6.95 -5.98 16.93
N ASP A 45 -8.23 -5.70 17.14
CA ASP A 45 -9.34 -6.63 16.89
C ASP A 45 -9.76 -6.57 15.41
N LEU A 46 -8.82 -6.88 14.52
CA LEU A 46 -9.07 -7.14 13.10
C LEU A 46 -9.24 -8.64 12.84
N PRO A 47 -9.96 -9.03 11.78
CA PRO A 47 -10.06 -10.44 11.42
C PRO A 47 -8.67 -11.03 11.13
N VAL A 48 -8.45 -12.27 11.57
CA VAL A 48 -7.30 -13.06 11.14
C VAL A 48 -7.54 -13.49 9.70
N LEU A 49 -6.65 -13.09 8.81
CA LEU A 49 -6.74 -13.32 7.37
C LEU A 49 -5.64 -14.31 6.96
N LEU A 50 -5.93 -15.20 6.02
CA LEU A 50 -5.00 -16.22 5.53
C LEU A 50 -3.72 -15.59 4.95
N THR A 51 -3.87 -14.49 4.23
CA THR A 51 -2.77 -13.71 3.64
C THR A 51 -1.87 -13.02 4.67
N SER A 52 -2.35 -12.80 5.91
CA SER A 52 -1.56 -12.17 6.97
C SER A 52 -0.46 -13.08 7.53
N ASP A 53 -0.58 -14.40 7.33
CA ASP A 53 0.40 -15.38 7.80
C ASP A 53 1.18 -16.05 6.66
N ASP A 54 1.03 -15.52 5.43
CA ASP A 54 1.74 -16.05 4.28
C ASP A 54 3.26 -15.88 4.43
N PRO A 55 4.04 -16.97 4.39
CA PRO A 55 5.47 -16.92 4.67
C PRO A 55 6.26 -16.18 3.59
N ASP A 56 5.75 -16.11 2.36
CA ASP A 56 6.40 -15.43 1.26
C ASP A 56 6.12 -13.92 1.28
N ALA A 57 4.91 -13.51 1.66
CA ALA A 57 4.51 -12.12 1.83
C ALA A 57 5.19 -11.42 3.01
N ARG A 58 5.51 -12.17 4.07
CA ARG A 58 6.16 -11.63 5.27
C ARG A 58 7.68 -11.64 5.22
N ARG A 59 8.28 -12.37 4.28
CA ARG A 59 9.71 -12.63 4.29
C ARG A 59 10.53 -11.34 4.14
N GLY A 60 11.34 -11.04 5.15
CA GLY A 60 12.18 -9.84 5.17
C GLY A 60 11.40 -8.53 5.34
N ARG A 61 10.08 -8.57 5.58
CA ARG A 61 9.27 -7.38 5.84
C ARG A 61 9.10 -7.14 7.34
N ALA A 62 9.28 -5.89 7.73
CA ALA A 62 9.10 -5.41 9.10
C ALA A 62 8.33 -4.07 9.09
N THR A 63 7.13 -4.09 8.51
CA THR A 63 6.27 -2.91 8.38
C THR A 63 4.87 -3.21 8.89
N ASP A 64 4.18 -2.21 9.43
CA ASP A 64 2.80 -2.31 9.91
C ASP A 64 1.82 -1.49 9.07
N THR A 65 2.23 -1.07 7.87
CA THR A 65 1.46 -0.20 6.99
C THR A 65 0.09 -0.79 6.65
N SER A 66 0.01 -2.05 6.24
CA SER A 66 -1.25 -2.74 5.93
C SER A 66 -2.18 -2.81 7.16
N LEU A 67 -1.62 -3.06 8.35
CA LEU A 67 -2.38 -3.05 9.61
C LEU A 67 -3.00 -1.68 9.86
N LYS A 68 -2.21 -0.60 9.70
CA LYS A 68 -2.68 0.78 9.89
C LYS A 68 -3.76 1.18 8.89
N TYR A 69 -3.60 0.84 7.62
CA TYR A 69 -4.63 1.12 6.62
C TYR A 69 -5.93 0.38 6.91
N ASN A 70 -5.86 -0.91 7.26
CA ASN A 70 -7.04 -1.70 7.62
C ASN A 70 -7.71 -1.19 8.89
N LEU A 71 -6.93 -0.76 9.90
CA LEU A 71 -7.48 -0.10 11.08
C LEU A 71 -8.22 1.18 10.72
N GLY A 72 -7.65 1.99 9.82
CA GLY A 72 -8.30 3.17 9.28
C GLY A 72 -9.62 2.86 8.56
N LEU A 73 -9.67 1.81 7.74
CA LEU A 73 -10.92 1.33 7.11
C LEU A 73 -11.96 0.90 8.16
N GLY A 74 -11.54 0.22 9.24
CA GLY A 74 -12.41 -0.16 10.35
C GLY A 74 -12.98 1.05 11.09
N VAL A 75 -12.16 2.05 11.39
CA VAL A 75 -12.60 3.32 11.98
C VAL A 75 -13.61 4.01 11.06
N ALA A 76 -13.31 4.12 9.78
CA ALA A 76 -14.21 4.70 8.80
C ALA A 76 -15.56 3.96 8.72
N ALA A 77 -15.56 2.63 8.86
CA ALA A 77 -16.78 1.82 8.90
C ALA A 77 -17.63 2.08 10.15
N LEU A 78 -17.01 2.25 11.33
CA LEU A 78 -17.70 2.56 12.59
C LEU A 78 -18.21 4.01 12.68
N LEU A 79 -17.64 4.91 11.88
CA LEU A 79 -18.01 6.33 11.86
C LEU A 79 -18.87 6.72 10.63
N ASP A 80 -19.22 5.76 9.77
CA ASP A 80 -19.90 5.97 8.48
C ASP A 80 -19.24 7.06 7.61
N TRP A 81 -17.91 7.08 7.58
CA TRP A 81 -17.18 8.04 6.76
C TRP A 81 -17.37 7.74 5.28
N ARG A 82 -17.66 8.80 4.51
CA ARG A 82 -17.91 8.72 3.06
C ARG A 82 -16.71 9.11 2.22
N ARG A 83 -15.74 9.79 2.83
CA ARG A 83 -14.50 10.23 2.21
C ARG A 83 -13.40 10.06 3.22
N MET A 84 -12.40 9.29 2.86
CA MET A 84 -11.23 9.03 3.68
C MET A 84 -9.99 9.24 2.82
N LEU A 85 -9.01 9.93 3.37
CA LEU A 85 -7.68 10.10 2.77
C LEU A 85 -6.69 9.26 3.56
N PHE A 86 -6.03 8.32 2.89
CA PHE A 86 -4.76 7.76 3.34
C PHE A 86 -3.64 8.70 2.95
N LEU A 87 -2.77 9.01 3.91
CA LEU A 87 -1.61 9.88 3.70
C LEU A 87 -0.44 9.36 4.54
N ASP A 88 0.66 9.05 3.87
CA ASP A 88 1.90 8.66 4.54
C ASP A 88 2.65 9.90 5.06
N ASP A 89 3.50 9.71 6.07
CA ASP A 89 4.16 10.80 6.80
C ASP A 89 5.34 11.43 6.04
N ASP A 90 5.82 10.78 4.99
CA ASP A 90 6.85 11.27 4.07
C ASP A 90 6.29 11.97 2.81
N ILE A 91 4.96 12.11 2.74
CA ILE A 91 4.23 12.78 1.66
C ILE A 91 3.84 14.20 2.05
N ALA A 92 4.25 15.16 1.23
CA ALA A 92 3.85 16.55 1.36
C ALA A 92 2.72 16.90 0.36
N VAL A 93 1.67 17.56 0.84
CA VAL A 93 0.56 18.07 0.03
C VAL A 93 0.74 19.59 -0.17
N PRO A 94 1.28 20.04 -1.31
CA PRO A 94 1.59 21.46 -1.51
C PRO A 94 0.33 22.33 -1.69
N HIS A 95 -0.76 21.74 -2.19
CA HIS A 95 -2.00 22.45 -2.49
C HIS A 95 -3.21 21.66 -2.02
N THR A 96 -3.93 22.18 -1.02
CA THR A 96 -5.15 21.53 -0.48
C THR A 96 -6.29 21.46 -1.48
N ASP A 97 -6.32 22.36 -2.47
CA ASP A 97 -7.34 22.37 -3.54
C ASP A 97 -7.29 21.10 -4.40
N HIS A 98 -6.10 20.47 -4.52
CA HIS A 98 -5.98 19.17 -5.18
C HIS A 98 -6.76 18.07 -4.44
N LEU A 99 -6.72 18.08 -3.10
CA LEU A 99 -7.46 17.13 -2.29
C LEU A 99 -8.97 17.38 -2.38
N LEU A 100 -9.41 18.64 -2.40
CA LEU A 100 -10.83 18.98 -2.59
C LEU A 100 -11.34 18.54 -3.97
N ALA A 101 -10.56 18.77 -5.03
CA ALA A 101 -10.88 18.32 -6.36
C ALA A 101 -10.96 16.78 -6.45
N ALA A 102 -9.98 16.07 -5.87
CA ALA A 102 -9.99 14.61 -5.79
C ALA A 102 -11.18 14.08 -4.98
N ALA A 103 -11.49 14.69 -3.84
CA ALA A 103 -12.62 14.32 -2.99
C ALA A 103 -13.98 14.51 -3.69
N GLY A 104 -14.08 15.48 -4.60
CA GLY A 104 -15.24 15.71 -5.44
C GLY A 104 -15.50 14.56 -6.44
N GLN A 105 -14.46 13.83 -6.85
CA GLN A 105 -14.57 12.76 -7.84
C GLN A 105 -15.01 11.40 -7.26
N LEU A 106 -15.06 11.25 -5.93
CA LEU A 106 -15.57 10.05 -5.24
C LEU A 106 -17.09 9.81 -5.46
N GLY A 107 -17.78 10.73 -6.12
CA GLY A 107 -19.14 10.51 -6.62
C GLY A 107 -19.16 9.47 -7.76
N ASP A 108 -18.18 9.52 -8.66
CA ASP A 108 -18.13 8.68 -9.86
C ASP A 108 -17.10 7.55 -9.73
N HIS A 109 -16.08 7.74 -8.89
CA HIS A 109 -14.99 6.79 -8.67
C HIS A 109 -15.06 6.17 -7.27
N ASP A 110 -14.53 4.96 -7.11
CA ASP A 110 -14.41 4.32 -5.79
C ASP A 110 -13.15 4.80 -5.05
N ALA A 111 -12.10 5.14 -5.80
CA ALA A 111 -10.84 5.67 -5.29
C ALA A 111 -10.24 6.72 -6.23
N VAL A 112 -9.53 7.68 -5.65
CA VAL A 112 -8.83 8.75 -6.39
C VAL A 112 -7.43 8.91 -5.80
N GLY A 113 -6.43 8.55 -6.60
CA GLY A 113 -5.03 8.77 -6.27
C GLY A 113 -4.57 10.19 -6.57
N LEU A 114 -3.59 10.68 -5.81
CA LEU A 114 -2.84 11.86 -6.20
C LEU A 114 -1.55 11.45 -6.91
N ALA A 115 -1.23 12.13 -8.02
CA ALA A 115 0.00 11.83 -8.74
C ALA A 115 1.22 12.20 -7.88
N VAL A 116 2.11 11.24 -7.65
CA VAL A 116 3.36 11.49 -6.94
C VAL A 116 4.35 12.24 -7.85
N ARG A 117 4.89 13.34 -7.34
CA ARG A 117 5.93 14.15 -8.00
C ARG A 117 7.19 14.20 -7.12
N GLY A 118 8.30 14.60 -7.74
CA GLY A 118 9.62 14.62 -7.09
C GLY A 118 10.33 13.28 -7.25
N PHE A 119 10.12 12.36 -6.30
CA PHE A 119 10.71 11.03 -6.32
C PHE A 119 9.64 9.98 -6.65
N PRO A 120 9.85 9.10 -7.66
CA PRO A 120 8.84 8.11 -8.02
C PRO A 120 8.76 7.03 -6.93
N ASP A 121 7.53 6.69 -6.55
CA ASP A 121 7.24 5.58 -5.64
C ASP A 121 7.21 4.27 -6.42
N ASN A 122 8.34 3.58 -6.43
CA ASN A 122 8.60 2.38 -7.21
C ASN A 122 9.42 1.39 -6.36
N SER A 123 9.31 0.11 -6.69
CA SER A 123 10.20 -0.91 -6.13
C SER A 123 11.66 -0.71 -6.57
N VAL A 124 12.58 -1.40 -5.90
CA VAL A 124 14.01 -1.30 -6.20
C VAL A 124 14.34 -1.70 -7.65
N VAL A 125 13.73 -2.78 -8.16
CA VAL A 125 13.91 -3.23 -9.55
C VAL A 125 13.40 -2.16 -10.53
N CYS A 126 12.22 -1.61 -10.26
CA CYS A 126 11.62 -0.54 -11.05
C CYS A 126 12.46 0.74 -11.05
N HIS A 127 13.08 1.10 -9.93
CA HIS A 127 14.03 2.20 -9.87
C HIS A 127 15.27 1.94 -10.73
N ALA A 128 15.83 0.73 -10.68
CA ALA A 128 16.99 0.36 -11.50
C ALA A 128 16.65 0.41 -12.99
N HIS A 129 15.46 -0.08 -13.36
CA HIS A 129 14.92 -0.03 -14.71
C HIS A 129 14.68 1.41 -15.20
N ARG A 130 14.12 2.29 -14.36
CA ARG A 130 13.92 3.70 -14.72
C ARG A 130 15.24 4.47 -14.86
N ARG A 131 16.21 4.26 -13.95
CA ARG A 131 17.51 4.95 -13.97
C ARG A 131 18.40 4.57 -15.15
N ARG A 132 18.06 3.54 -15.94
CA ARG A 132 18.68 3.30 -17.25
C ARG A 132 18.04 4.07 -18.42
N GLY A 133 17.02 4.89 -18.15
CA GLY A 133 16.32 5.69 -19.15
C GLY A 133 15.09 5.01 -19.75
N ALA A 134 14.65 3.86 -19.20
CA ALA A 134 13.41 3.23 -19.63
C ALA A 134 12.20 4.03 -19.15
N GLY A 135 11.20 4.17 -20.01
CA GLY A 135 9.92 4.76 -19.66
C GLY A 135 9.15 3.81 -18.74
N GLN A 136 8.88 4.25 -17.52
CA GLN A 136 8.03 3.53 -16.58
C GLN A 136 7.25 4.54 -15.75
N SER A 137 5.92 4.48 -15.83
CA SER A 137 5.01 5.25 -14.96
C SER A 137 4.94 4.65 -13.57
N THR A 138 4.53 5.46 -12.60
CA THR A 138 4.10 4.99 -11.28
C THR A 138 2.62 4.66 -11.33
N PHE A 139 2.17 3.68 -10.54
CA PHE A 139 0.75 3.46 -10.31
C PHE A 139 0.21 4.41 -9.23
N VAL A 140 -1.10 4.41 -8.99
CA VAL A 140 -1.72 5.11 -7.86
C VAL A 140 -1.32 4.40 -6.57
N GLY A 141 -0.43 5.03 -5.80
CA GLY A 141 0.01 4.54 -4.50
C GLY A 141 -0.94 4.91 -3.35
N SER A 142 -1.02 4.07 -2.30
CA SER A 142 -1.76 4.39 -1.08
C SER A 142 -1.18 5.55 -0.26
N GLY A 143 0.06 5.97 -0.53
CA GLY A 143 0.70 7.08 0.19
C GLY A 143 -0.03 8.43 0.06
N ALA A 144 -0.88 8.59 -0.96
CA ALA A 144 -1.86 9.67 -1.06
C ALA A 144 -3.09 9.22 -1.84
N LEU A 145 -4.03 8.57 -1.15
CA LEU A 145 -5.17 7.90 -1.75
C LEU A 145 -6.49 8.29 -1.07
N LEU A 146 -7.41 8.87 -1.83
CA LEU A 146 -8.78 9.08 -1.38
C LEU A 146 -9.67 7.89 -1.75
N VAL A 147 -10.54 7.49 -0.83
CA VAL A 147 -11.54 6.43 -1.04
C VAL A 147 -12.91 6.81 -0.48
N ASP A 148 -13.97 6.21 -1.01
CA ASP A 148 -15.24 6.03 -0.28
C ASP A 148 -15.22 4.64 0.36
N PRO A 149 -14.96 4.51 1.68
CA PRO A 149 -14.89 3.22 2.37
C PRO A 149 -16.17 2.39 2.23
N ARG A 150 -17.31 3.01 1.92
CA ARG A 150 -18.59 2.31 1.73
C ARG A 150 -18.67 1.58 0.40
N ARG A 151 -17.94 2.06 -0.61
CA ARG A 151 -17.88 1.50 -1.97
C ARG A 151 -16.67 0.60 -2.19
N MET A 152 -15.70 0.63 -1.28
CA MET A 152 -14.49 -0.20 -1.30
C MET A 152 -14.68 -1.44 -0.42
N PRO A 153 -14.90 -2.64 -1.01
CA PRO A 153 -15.12 -3.86 -0.25
C PRO A 153 -13.82 -4.60 0.12
N GLY A 154 -12.66 -4.08 -0.33
CA GLY A 154 -11.36 -4.69 -0.13
C GLY A 154 -10.68 -4.27 1.18
N PHE A 155 -9.53 -4.89 1.42
CA PHE A 155 -8.59 -4.60 2.50
C PHE A 155 -7.17 -4.54 1.91
N PHE A 156 -6.22 -4.07 2.71
CA PHE A 156 -4.80 -4.06 2.38
C PHE A 156 -4.15 -5.34 2.95
N PRO A 157 -3.83 -6.35 2.12
CA PRO A 157 -3.14 -7.54 2.62
C PRO A 157 -1.72 -7.20 3.09
N ASP A 158 -1.15 -8.03 3.97
CA ASP A 158 0.21 -7.80 4.47
C ASP A 158 1.29 -8.27 3.48
N VAL A 159 1.41 -7.53 2.37
CA VAL A 159 2.39 -7.74 1.31
C VAL A 159 2.86 -6.40 0.76
N TYR A 160 4.05 -6.35 0.14
CA TYR A 160 4.46 -5.16 -0.60
C TYR A 160 3.49 -4.89 -1.78
N ASN A 161 3.26 -3.62 -2.12
CA ASN A 161 2.20 -3.19 -3.06
C ASN A 161 0.78 -3.66 -2.67
N ALA A 162 0.46 -3.71 -1.38
CA ALA A 162 -0.87 -4.09 -0.88
C ALA A 162 -2.01 -3.23 -1.45
N ASP A 163 -1.71 -1.98 -1.77
CA ASP A 163 -2.58 -1.01 -2.40
C ASP A 163 -3.01 -1.40 -3.82
N TRP A 164 -2.13 -2.03 -4.61
CA TRP A 164 -2.49 -2.58 -5.92
C TRP A 164 -3.55 -3.66 -5.79
N LEU A 165 -3.42 -4.53 -4.79
CA LEU A 165 -4.41 -5.57 -4.49
C LEU A 165 -5.71 -4.95 -3.96
N PHE A 166 -5.63 -3.98 -3.04
CA PHE A 166 -6.79 -3.24 -2.55
C PHE A 166 -7.59 -2.56 -3.67
N LEU A 167 -6.90 -2.03 -4.69
CA LEU A 167 -7.50 -1.31 -5.81
C LEU A 167 -7.93 -2.21 -6.99
N ALA A 168 -7.50 -3.47 -7.05
CA ALA A 168 -7.61 -4.32 -8.24
C ALA A 168 -9.05 -4.41 -8.82
N ASP A 169 -10.05 -4.66 -7.97
CA ASP A 169 -11.45 -4.71 -8.43
C ASP A 169 -11.96 -3.36 -8.95
N SER A 170 -11.53 -2.26 -8.34
CA SER A 170 -11.90 -0.90 -8.76
C SER A 170 -11.22 -0.53 -10.07
N VAL A 171 -9.97 -0.94 -10.28
CA VAL A 171 -9.24 -0.78 -11.54
C VAL A 171 -9.93 -1.56 -12.66
N HIS A 172 -10.24 -2.84 -12.43
CA HIS A 172 -10.93 -3.68 -13.40
C HIS A 172 -12.26 -3.06 -13.86
N ARG A 173 -12.99 -2.41 -12.94
CA ARG A 173 -14.25 -1.71 -13.23
C ARG A 173 -14.08 -0.29 -13.77
N SER A 174 -12.85 0.17 -14.01
CA SER A 174 -12.54 1.56 -14.42
C SER A 174 -13.09 2.62 -13.45
N ARG A 175 -12.97 2.35 -12.14
CA ARG A 175 -13.48 3.21 -11.05
C ARG A 175 -12.37 3.78 -10.16
N VAL A 176 -11.15 3.86 -10.69
CA VAL A 176 -10.02 4.55 -10.08
C VAL A 176 -9.64 5.74 -10.95
N ALA A 177 -9.49 6.92 -10.35
CA ALA A 177 -9.03 8.12 -11.03
C ALA A 177 -7.72 8.64 -10.44
N VAL A 178 -7.06 9.52 -11.18
CA VAL A 178 -5.91 10.31 -10.70
C VAL A 178 -6.26 11.79 -10.80
N SER A 179 -6.12 12.53 -9.70
CA SER A 179 -6.41 13.96 -9.66
C SER A 179 -5.48 14.70 -8.72
N GLY A 180 -4.89 15.80 -9.20
CA GLY A 180 -3.91 16.57 -8.43
C GLY A 180 -2.57 15.89 -8.26
N HIS A 181 -1.74 16.42 -7.36
CA HIS A 181 -0.42 15.87 -7.07
C HIS A 181 0.04 16.12 -5.64
N VAL A 182 0.96 15.26 -5.20
CA VAL A 182 1.71 15.33 -3.94
C VAL A 182 3.22 15.24 -4.20
N MET A 183 4.03 15.58 -3.21
CA MET A 183 5.49 15.48 -3.27
C MET A 183 5.97 14.38 -2.34
N HIS A 184 6.75 13.44 -2.86
CA HIS A 184 7.38 12.39 -2.06
C HIS A 184 8.82 12.79 -1.70
N SER A 185 9.20 12.56 -0.46
CA SER A 185 10.57 12.79 0.02
C SER A 185 11.57 11.85 -0.67
N SER A 186 12.71 12.35 -1.13
CA SER A 186 13.69 11.48 -1.80
C SER A 186 14.36 10.51 -0.82
N PHE A 187 14.59 9.27 -1.23
CA PHE A 187 15.40 8.30 -0.51
C PHE A 187 16.36 7.57 -1.47
N ASP A 188 17.32 6.82 -0.94
CA ASP A 188 18.16 5.93 -1.74
C ASP A 188 17.56 4.51 -1.79
N PRO A 189 16.99 4.07 -2.93
CA PRO A 189 16.37 2.74 -3.05
C PRO A 189 17.40 1.61 -2.97
N PHE A 190 18.69 1.90 -3.21
CA PHE A 190 19.74 0.87 -3.24
C PHE A 190 20.55 0.81 -1.94
N ALA A 191 20.16 1.59 -0.91
CA ALA A 191 20.88 1.66 0.35
C ALA A 191 20.90 0.32 1.12
N ASP A 192 19.83 -0.48 1.01
CA ASP A 192 19.73 -1.79 1.63
C ASP A 192 19.22 -2.83 0.62
N PRO A 193 20.05 -3.78 0.15
CA PRO A 193 19.63 -4.80 -0.80
C PRO A 193 18.55 -5.74 -0.24
N ARG A 194 18.39 -5.85 1.09
CA ARG A 194 17.31 -6.63 1.70
C ARG A 194 15.93 -6.07 1.35
N ARG A 195 15.84 -4.77 1.04
CA ARG A 195 14.62 -4.14 0.55
C ARG A 195 14.15 -4.80 -0.75
N ALA A 196 15.04 -4.90 -1.74
CA ALA A 196 14.74 -5.55 -3.03
C ALA A 196 14.29 -7.01 -2.84
N TYR A 197 14.94 -7.75 -1.93
CA TYR A 197 14.54 -9.10 -1.57
C TYR A 197 13.13 -9.14 -0.94
N SER A 198 12.79 -8.20 -0.06
CA SER A 198 11.49 -8.18 0.63
C SER A 198 10.33 -7.67 -0.23
N GLU A 199 10.61 -6.88 -1.26
CA GLU A 199 9.61 -6.30 -2.18
C GLU A 199 9.18 -7.29 -3.27
N GLU A 200 10.08 -8.16 -3.72
CA GLU A 200 9.92 -8.92 -4.96
C GLU A 200 8.66 -9.79 -5.00
N PHE A 201 8.24 -10.42 -3.89
CA PHE A 201 7.00 -11.21 -3.89
C PHE A 201 5.75 -10.34 -4.11
N GLY A 202 5.73 -9.14 -3.53
CA GLY A 202 4.65 -8.18 -3.76
C GLY A 202 4.67 -7.60 -5.17
N ASP A 203 5.86 -7.32 -5.71
CA ASP A 203 6.03 -6.93 -7.12
C ASP A 203 5.49 -8.00 -8.08
N VAL A 204 5.86 -9.28 -7.85
CA VAL A 204 5.37 -10.39 -8.67
C VAL A 204 3.85 -10.44 -8.68
N LEU A 205 3.22 -10.35 -7.51
CA LEU A 205 1.76 -10.37 -7.41
C LEU A 205 1.12 -9.15 -8.06
N ALA A 206 1.62 -7.95 -7.75
CA ALA A 206 1.04 -6.70 -8.22
C ALA A 206 1.18 -6.54 -9.74
N GLU A 207 2.40 -6.64 -10.27
CA GLU A 207 2.66 -6.53 -11.70
C GLU A 207 2.01 -7.68 -12.49
N GLY A 208 1.99 -8.89 -11.95
CA GLY A 208 1.35 -10.04 -12.58
C GLY A 208 -0.16 -9.86 -12.71
N LEU A 209 -0.84 -9.51 -11.63
CA LEU A 209 -2.29 -9.26 -11.67
C LEU A 209 -2.64 -8.09 -12.60
N TYR A 210 -1.85 -7.03 -12.62
CA TYR A 210 -2.12 -5.88 -13.50
C TYR A 210 -1.78 -6.17 -14.96
N THR A 211 -0.81 -7.05 -15.23
CA THR A 211 -0.60 -7.59 -16.57
C THR A 211 -1.87 -8.29 -17.07
N LEU A 212 -2.58 -9.06 -16.24
CA LEU A 212 -3.87 -9.63 -16.64
C LEU A 212 -4.91 -8.54 -16.96
N LEU A 213 -5.03 -7.54 -16.08
CA LEU A 213 -5.99 -6.45 -16.26
C LEU A 213 -5.72 -5.64 -17.55
N ASP A 214 -4.46 -5.35 -17.86
CA ASP A 214 -4.05 -4.64 -19.08
C ASP A 214 -4.41 -5.40 -20.36
N HIS A 215 -4.44 -6.74 -20.28
CA HIS A 215 -4.89 -7.60 -21.38
C HIS A 215 -6.42 -7.84 -21.36
N GLY A 216 -7.18 -7.11 -20.53
CA GLY A 216 -8.63 -7.27 -20.40
C GLY A 216 -9.06 -8.61 -19.80
N ARG A 217 -8.14 -9.29 -19.11
CA ARG A 217 -8.39 -10.58 -18.44
C ARG A 217 -8.88 -10.38 -17.01
N TRP A 218 -9.45 -11.44 -16.47
CA TRP A 218 -9.98 -11.47 -15.12
C TRP A 218 -8.90 -11.90 -14.12
N LEU A 219 -9.00 -11.47 -12.86
CA LEU A 219 -8.03 -11.87 -11.83
C LEU A 219 -8.07 -13.39 -11.57
N GLU A 220 -9.21 -14.02 -11.85
CA GLU A 220 -9.44 -15.46 -11.79
C GLU A 220 -8.59 -16.25 -12.80
N ASP A 221 -8.05 -15.58 -13.82
CA ASP A 221 -7.16 -16.17 -14.81
C ASP A 221 -5.71 -16.36 -14.29
N ALA A 222 -5.41 -15.88 -13.08
CA ALA A 222 -4.11 -15.99 -12.42
C ALA A 222 -3.83 -17.41 -11.90
N GLY A 223 -3.81 -18.40 -12.80
CA GLY A 223 -3.51 -19.80 -12.50
C GLY A 223 -2.04 -20.16 -12.69
N LEU A 224 -1.71 -21.43 -12.44
CA LEU A 224 -0.33 -21.95 -12.47
C LEU A 224 0.42 -21.63 -13.77
N SER A 225 -0.20 -21.88 -14.93
CA SER A 225 0.46 -21.62 -16.22
C SER A 225 0.73 -20.14 -16.47
N PHE A 226 -0.15 -19.27 -15.99
CA PHE A 226 0.07 -17.83 -16.04
C PHE A 226 1.26 -17.44 -15.17
N TRP A 227 1.27 -17.87 -13.90
CA TRP A 227 2.35 -17.52 -12.98
C TRP A 227 3.70 -18.09 -13.39
N ALA A 228 3.76 -19.31 -13.92
CA ALA A 228 4.99 -19.87 -14.46
C ALA A 228 5.58 -18.99 -15.57
N SER A 229 4.76 -18.60 -16.56
CA SER A 229 5.18 -17.69 -17.62
C SER A 229 5.59 -16.33 -17.09
N PHE A 230 4.80 -15.76 -16.16
CA PHE A 230 5.08 -14.43 -15.62
C PHE A 230 6.39 -14.39 -14.80
N LEU A 231 6.69 -15.45 -14.04
CA LEU A 231 7.94 -15.56 -13.28
C LEU A 231 9.16 -15.65 -14.21
N GLU A 232 9.04 -16.35 -15.34
CA GLU A 232 10.09 -16.40 -16.38
C GLU A 232 10.33 -15.01 -17.01
N ASP A 233 9.26 -14.30 -17.34
CA ASP A 233 9.32 -12.94 -17.89
C ASP A 233 9.93 -11.95 -16.88
N ARG A 234 9.50 -12.02 -15.62
CA ARG A 234 10.05 -11.19 -14.52
C ARG A 234 11.54 -11.47 -14.31
N GLY A 235 11.95 -12.73 -14.35
CA GLY A 235 13.37 -13.12 -14.24
C GLY A 235 14.20 -12.61 -15.40
N SER A 236 13.65 -12.62 -16.61
CA SER A 236 14.30 -12.05 -17.80
C SER A 236 14.46 -10.54 -17.67
N LEU A 237 13.44 -9.83 -17.20
CA LEU A 237 13.50 -8.39 -16.93
C LEU A 237 14.63 -8.04 -15.95
N ILE A 238 14.72 -8.72 -14.80
CA ILE A 238 15.75 -8.44 -13.78
C ILE A 238 17.15 -8.66 -14.37
N LYS A 239 17.35 -9.75 -15.10
CA LYS A 239 18.63 -10.06 -15.77
C LYS A 239 19.01 -9.01 -16.80
N ASP A 240 18.07 -8.57 -17.63
CA ASP A 240 18.30 -7.55 -18.64
C ASP A 240 18.68 -6.20 -18.00
N VAL A 241 18.01 -5.84 -16.91
CA VAL A 241 18.35 -4.63 -16.15
C VAL A 241 19.74 -4.75 -15.53
N ALA A 242 20.08 -5.90 -14.92
CA ALA A 242 21.39 -6.14 -14.34
C ALA A 242 22.51 -6.08 -15.39
N GLN A 243 22.32 -6.71 -16.55
CA GLN A 243 23.27 -6.67 -17.66
C GLN A 243 23.49 -5.25 -18.17
N ALA A 244 22.42 -4.46 -18.33
CA ALA A 244 22.53 -3.06 -18.72
C ALA A 244 23.33 -2.22 -17.71
N TRP A 245 23.19 -2.48 -16.41
CA TRP A 245 23.98 -1.83 -15.37
C TRP A 245 25.44 -2.32 -15.35
N ALA A 246 25.68 -3.60 -15.59
CA ALA A 246 27.02 -4.16 -15.69
C ALA A 246 27.82 -3.58 -16.87
N ALA A 247 27.15 -3.25 -17.99
CA ALA A 247 27.76 -2.65 -19.17
C ALA A 247 28.13 -1.16 -19.02
N LYS A 248 27.59 -0.46 -18.00
CA LYS A 248 27.94 0.95 -17.75
C LYS A 248 29.40 1.07 -17.28
N PRO A 249 30.13 2.13 -17.68
CA PRO A 249 31.47 2.41 -17.16
C PRO A 249 31.48 2.45 -15.62
N PRO A 250 32.54 1.96 -14.96
CA PRO A 250 32.65 1.97 -13.50
C PRO A 250 32.89 3.40 -13.00
N HIS A 251 31.80 4.17 -12.89
CA HIS A 251 31.81 5.51 -12.31
C HIS A 251 30.73 5.61 -11.25
N GLY A 252 31.16 5.67 -9.99
CA GLY A 252 30.30 5.91 -8.82
C GLY A 252 29.94 4.65 -8.03
N LYS A 253 29.60 4.85 -6.74
CA LYS A 253 29.16 3.80 -5.80
C LYS A 253 27.79 3.19 -6.21
N ASP A 254 27.03 3.90 -7.04
CA ASP A 254 25.67 3.53 -7.42
C ASP A 254 25.59 2.23 -8.22
N ARG A 255 26.59 1.93 -9.07
CA ARG A 255 26.56 0.72 -9.92
C ARG A 255 26.57 -0.56 -9.09
N ASP A 256 27.50 -0.67 -8.14
CA ASP A 256 27.65 -1.88 -7.34
C ASP A 256 26.48 -2.06 -6.38
N ALA A 257 25.95 -0.96 -5.82
CA ALA A 257 24.75 -0.98 -4.99
C ALA A 257 23.51 -1.47 -5.79
N VAL A 258 23.31 -0.96 -7.00
CA VAL A 258 22.22 -1.41 -7.90
C VAL A 258 22.37 -2.89 -8.23
N LEU A 259 23.55 -3.34 -8.65
CA LEU A 259 23.78 -4.75 -8.98
C LEU A 259 23.57 -5.67 -7.78
N THR A 260 24.00 -5.24 -6.59
CA THR A 260 23.77 -5.98 -5.34
C THR A 260 22.28 -6.11 -5.03
N ALA A 261 21.51 -5.03 -5.21
CA ALA A 261 20.07 -5.04 -4.99
C ALA A 261 19.33 -5.90 -6.01
N LEU A 262 19.71 -5.85 -7.29
CA LEU A 262 19.14 -6.70 -8.34
C LEU A 262 19.43 -8.18 -8.10
N ALA A 263 20.64 -8.52 -7.65
CA ALA A 263 20.98 -9.89 -7.26
C ALA A 263 20.13 -10.38 -6.07
N ALA A 264 19.78 -9.49 -5.13
CA ALA A 264 18.89 -9.83 -4.02
C ALA A 264 17.45 -10.06 -4.49
N ALA A 265 16.93 -9.26 -5.43
CA ALA A 265 15.63 -9.50 -6.06
C ALA A 265 15.62 -10.82 -6.86
N GLU A 266 16.66 -11.10 -7.65
CA GLU A 266 16.79 -12.37 -8.40
C GLU A 266 16.85 -13.58 -7.46
N ALA A 267 17.60 -13.48 -6.36
CA ALA A 267 17.66 -14.52 -5.34
C ALA A 267 16.29 -14.78 -4.72
N ARG A 268 15.51 -13.72 -4.44
CA ARG A 268 14.13 -13.89 -3.97
C ARG A 268 13.26 -14.53 -5.02
N LEU A 269 13.29 -14.05 -6.26
CA LEU A 269 12.46 -14.56 -7.35
C LEU A 269 12.66 -16.07 -7.58
N ALA A 270 13.90 -16.56 -7.44
CA ALA A 270 14.22 -17.98 -7.55
C ALA A 270 13.56 -18.86 -6.46
N GLU A 271 13.11 -18.27 -5.35
CA GLU A 271 12.38 -18.96 -4.28
C GLU A 271 10.85 -18.91 -4.49
N ILE A 272 10.36 -18.00 -5.31
CA ILE A 272 8.93 -17.82 -5.55
C ILE A 272 8.46 -18.89 -6.53
N THR A 273 7.38 -19.57 -6.18
CA THR A 273 6.77 -20.60 -7.05
C THR A 273 5.43 -20.12 -7.61
N ASP A 274 5.08 -20.62 -8.78
CA ASP A 274 3.76 -20.45 -9.40
C ASP A 274 2.62 -20.92 -8.49
N GLN A 275 2.85 -22.01 -7.74
CA GLN A 275 1.93 -22.53 -6.73
C GLN A 275 1.74 -21.53 -5.59
N ALA A 276 2.82 -20.93 -5.06
CA ALA A 276 2.73 -19.93 -4.00
C ALA A 276 1.91 -18.71 -4.45
N CYS A 277 2.15 -18.18 -5.65
CA CYS A 277 1.35 -17.08 -6.19
C CYS A 277 -0.13 -17.45 -6.36
N THR A 278 -0.41 -18.64 -6.89
CA THR A 278 -1.78 -19.14 -7.07
C THR A 278 -2.51 -19.29 -5.73
N ASP A 279 -1.86 -19.87 -4.74
CA ASP A 279 -2.44 -20.08 -3.42
C ASP A 279 -2.61 -18.77 -2.65
N TYR A 280 -1.69 -17.82 -2.83
CA TYR A 280 -1.82 -16.48 -2.26
C TYR A 280 -3.06 -15.76 -2.81
N VAL A 281 -3.23 -15.71 -4.15
CA VAL A 281 -4.39 -15.05 -4.77
C VAL A 281 -5.71 -15.71 -4.36
N ARG A 282 -5.74 -17.04 -4.25
CA ARG A 282 -6.92 -17.76 -3.75
C ARG A 282 -7.23 -17.39 -2.30
N SER A 283 -6.21 -17.34 -1.45
CA SER A 283 -6.33 -16.95 -0.04
C SER A 283 -6.83 -15.52 0.09
N TRP A 284 -6.23 -14.59 -0.65
CA TRP A 284 -6.62 -13.18 -0.72
C TRP A 284 -8.10 -13.00 -1.09
N ARG A 285 -8.57 -13.68 -2.15
CA ARG A 285 -9.98 -13.64 -2.57
C ARG A 285 -10.91 -14.21 -1.49
N SER A 286 -10.48 -15.23 -0.76
CA SER A 286 -11.24 -15.77 0.37
C SER A 286 -11.30 -14.77 1.53
N ASP A 287 -10.17 -14.16 1.86
CA ASP A 287 -10.05 -13.14 2.90
C ASP A 287 -10.92 -11.91 2.62
N MET A 288 -11.09 -11.53 1.35
CA MET A 288 -12.02 -10.45 0.99
C MET A 288 -13.45 -10.71 1.48
N ARG A 289 -13.93 -11.97 1.47
CA ARG A 289 -15.25 -12.31 2.00
C ARG A 289 -15.30 -12.17 3.52
N THR A 290 -14.27 -12.65 4.21
CA THR A 290 -14.12 -12.49 5.66
C THR A 290 -14.12 -11.01 6.04
N TRP A 291 -13.34 -10.20 5.32
CA TRP A 291 -13.25 -8.76 5.52
C TRP A 291 -14.57 -8.05 5.29
N GLN A 292 -15.28 -8.36 4.21
CA GLN A 292 -16.61 -7.78 3.92
C GLN A 292 -17.62 -8.10 5.03
N GLY A 293 -17.59 -9.33 5.56
CA GLY A 293 -18.42 -9.72 6.70
C GLY A 293 -18.09 -8.91 7.96
N PHE A 294 -16.79 -8.73 8.24
CA PHE A 294 -16.30 -7.90 9.35
C PHE A 294 -16.74 -6.43 9.22
N VAL A 295 -16.50 -5.79 8.07
CA VAL A 295 -16.91 -4.39 7.85
C VAL A 295 -18.43 -4.21 7.95
N SER A 296 -19.20 -5.20 7.47
CA SER A 296 -20.66 -5.18 7.57
C SER A 296 -21.14 -5.26 9.03
N SER A 297 -20.46 -6.04 9.88
CA SER A 297 -20.79 -6.14 11.30
C SER A 297 -20.45 -4.85 12.07
N LEU A 298 -19.32 -4.20 11.74
CA LEU A 298 -18.97 -2.88 12.29
C LEU A 298 -20.01 -1.82 11.95
N ARG A 299 -20.43 -1.73 10.69
CA ARG A 299 -21.48 -0.78 10.26
C ARG A 299 -22.80 -1.01 10.97
N SER A 300 -23.18 -2.27 11.17
CA SER A 300 -24.39 -2.65 11.89
C SER A 300 -24.32 -2.29 13.38
N SER A 301 -23.11 -2.19 13.93
CA SER A 301 -22.85 -1.85 15.34
C SER A 301 -22.62 -0.35 15.56
N THR A 302 -22.65 0.45 14.50
CA THR A 302 -22.39 1.89 14.53
C THR A 302 -23.43 2.61 15.38
N ARG A 303 -22.97 3.40 16.33
CA ARG A 303 -23.81 4.23 17.21
C ARG A 303 -23.69 5.70 16.79
N ARG A 304 -24.79 6.44 16.86
CA ARG A 304 -24.72 7.90 16.67
C ARG A 304 -23.83 8.52 17.75
N GLY A 305 -22.91 9.39 17.33
CA GLY A 305 -22.00 10.09 18.23
C GLY A 305 -20.74 9.30 18.61
N THR A 306 -20.45 8.16 17.97
CA THR A 306 -19.14 7.52 18.11
C THR A 306 -18.04 8.50 17.67
N THR A 307 -17.01 8.65 18.49
CA THR A 307 -15.82 9.45 18.19
C THR A 307 -14.71 8.58 17.61
N PRO A 308 -13.68 9.14 16.94
CA PRO A 308 -12.54 8.34 16.46
C PRO A 308 -11.83 7.57 17.58
N VAL A 309 -11.70 8.15 18.77
CA VAL A 309 -11.16 7.45 19.95
C VAL A 309 -12.00 6.22 20.31
N ALA A 310 -13.32 6.39 20.44
CA ALA A 310 -14.21 5.27 20.77
C ALA A 310 -14.22 4.19 19.67
N ALA A 311 -14.09 4.59 18.39
CA ALA A 311 -13.98 3.65 17.30
C ALA A 311 -12.68 2.83 17.37
N LEU A 312 -11.55 3.46 17.69
CA LEU A 312 -10.27 2.77 17.91
C LEU A 312 -10.33 1.81 19.10
N GLU A 313 -10.95 2.22 20.22
CA GLU A 313 -11.14 1.36 21.38
C GLU A 313 -11.98 0.11 21.08
N LEU A 314 -13.04 0.27 20.27
CA LEU A 314 -13.86 -0.85 19.78
C LEU A 314 -13.09 -1.80 18.86
N LEU A 315 -12.02 -1.33 18.22
CA LEU A 315 -11.10 -2.12 17.39
C LEU A 315 -9.89 -2.61 18.21
N GLY A 316 -9.98 -2.61 19.54
CA GLY A 316 -8.95 -3.12 20.45
C GLY A 316 -7.82 -2.12 20.76
N CYS A 317 -7.75 -0.99 20.05
CA CYS A 317 -6.71 0.01 20.20
C CYS A 317 -6.99 0.90 21.42
N ARG A 318 -6.48 0.49 22.59
CA ARG A 318 -6.61 1.28 23.82
C ARG A 318 -5.58 2.41 23.84
N SER A 319 -6.04 3.64 24.00
CA SER A 319 -5.16 4.78 24.34
C SER A 319 -4.49 4.50 25.69
N ARG A 320 -3.15 4.52 25.73
CA ARG A 320 -2.39 4.51 26.97
C ARG A 320 -2.06 5.93 27.41
#